data_AF-A0A412G6F5-F1
#
_entry.id   AF-A0A412G6F5-F1
#
_cell.length_a   1.000
_cell.length_b   1.000
_cell.length_c   1.000
_cell.angle_alpha   90.00
_cell.angle_beta   90.00
_cell.angle_gamma   90.00
#
_symmetry.space_group_name_H-M   'P 1'
#
loop_
_entity.id
_entity.type
_entity.pdbx_description
1 polymer ?
#
loop_
_entity_poly.entity_id
_entity_poly.type
_entity_poly.pdbx_seq_one_letter_code
_entity_poly.pdbx_strand_id
1 'polypeptide(L)'
;MVYDLIQAIASWIKSLYHDVKIYDGPVLQDIKLPCFFITTLQIDEVSSLKDFYRRGIPFVVDYLPDDRKPNFMDDIYQVQDTFGLPFRQLILNDKQLWIKNKTISYDREQKVLHIQFMLDIRQALDLDDPAMQDLSLEEGVKEDEHE
;
A
#
# COMPACT_ATOMS: atom_id res chain seq x y z
N MET A 1 0.46 9.25 7.60
CA MET A 1 0.16 9.12 6.16
C MET A 1 0.33 7.71 5.63
N VAL A 2 1.56 7.15 5.54
CA VAL A 2 1.76 5.79 4.98
C VAL A 2 1.02 4.72 5.79
N TYR A 3 1.07 4.81 7.12
CA TYR A 3 0.30 3.95 8.01
C TYR A 3 -1.21 4.02 7.73
N ASP A 4 -1.76 5.21 7.53
CA ASP A 4 -3.20 5.41 7.25
C ASP A 4 -3.60 4.77 5.90
N LEU A 5 -2.70 4.82 4.91
CA LEU A 5 -2.90 4.14 3.62
C LEU A 5 -2.87 2.61 3.77
N ILE A 6 -1.95 2.07 4.57
CA ILE A 6 -1.91 0.64 4.91
C ILE A 6 -3.24 0.24 5.58
N GLN A 7 -3.73 1.03 6.55
CA GLN A 7 -5.00 0.78 7.21
C GLN A 7 -6.20 0.88 6.26
N ALA A 8 -6.19 1.81 5.29
CA ALA A 8 -7.23 1.91 4.27
C ALA A 8 -7.26 0.67 3.34
N ILE A 9 -6.08 0.20 2.91
CA ILE A 9 -5.96 -1.05 2.14
C ILE A 9 -6.46 -2.23 2.97
N ALA A 10 -6.00 -2.35 4.23
CA ALA A 10 -6.41 -3.43 5.13
C ALA A 10 -7.92 -3.45 5.37
N SER A 11 -8.52 -2.28 5.57
CA SER A 11 -9.97 -2.12 5.76
C SER A 11 -10.75 -2.54 4.51
N TRP A 12 -10.27 -2.15 3.33
CA TRP A 12 -10.87 -2.58 2.07
C TRP A 12 -10.82 -4.10 1.91
N ILE A 13 -9.68 -4.73 2.18
CA ILE A 13 -9.53 -6.19 2.15
C ILE A 13 -10.48 -6.84 3.16
N LYS A 14 -10.55 -6.34 4.40
CA LYS A 14 -11.43 -6.87 5.46
C LYS A 14 -12.91 -6.79 5.12
N SER A 15 -13.33 -5.78 4.36
CA SER A 15 -14.71 -5.66 3.89
C SER A 15 -15.13 -6.80 2.95
N LEU A 16 -14.17 -7.46 2.32
CA LEU A 16 -14.37 -8.57 1.38
C LEU A 16 -14.03 -9.92 2.03
N TYR A 17 -13.05 -9.93 2.94
CA TYR A 17 -12.46 -11.11 3.56
C TYR A 17 -12.44 -10.97 5.10
N HIS A 18 -13.60 -11.09 5.73
CA HIS A 18 -13.80 -10.84 7.17
C HIS A 18 -12.87 -11.66 8.08
N ASP A 19 -12.69 -12.95 7.79
CA ASP A 19 -11.94 -13.89 8.64
C ASP A 19 -10.44 -14.03 8.27
N VAL A 20 -9.96 -13.35 7.23
CA VAL A 20 -8.58 -13.50 6.75
C VAL A 20 -7.63 -12.59 7.53
N LYS A 21 -6.49 -13.11 7.98
CA LYS A 21 -5.49 -12.30 8.69
C LYS A 21 -4.74 -11.38 7.72
N ILE A 22 -4.47 -10.16 8.16
CA ILE A 22 -3.68 -9.17 7.42
C ILE A 22 -2.50 -8.80 8.31
N TYR A 23 -1.30 -8.86 7.75
CA TYR A 23 -0.05 -8.51 8.42
C TYR A 23 0.57 -7.31 7.72
N ASP A 24 1.16 -6.41 8.50
CA ASP A 24 1.98 -5.30 8.03
C ASP A 24 3.46 -5.64 8.24
N GLY A 25 4.18 -5.89 7.14
CA GLY A 25 5.61 -6.22 7.17
C GLY A 25 5.97 -7.71 7.38
N PRO A 26 7.27 -8.03 7.45
CA PRO A 26 7.77 -9.41 7.44
C PRO A 26 7.59 -10.09 8.81
N VAL A 27 6.36 -10.50 9.14
CA VAL A 27 6.11 -11.37 10.28
C VAL A 27 6.35 -12.81 9.85
N LEU A 28 7.50 -13.39 10.24
CA LEU A 28 7.95 -14.71 9.80
C LEU A 28 7.56 -15.88 10.74
N GLN A 29 6.81 -15.62 11.82
CA GLN A 29 6.46 -16.65 12.81
C GLN A 29 4.93 -16.72 13.04
N ASP A 30 4.40 -17.95 13.06
CA ASP A 30 2.98 -18.29 13.32
C ASP A 30 1.96 -17.62 12.35
N ILE A 31 2.33 -17.56 11.07
CA ILE A 31 1.44 -17.06 10.01
C ILE A 31 0.25 -18.00 9.87
N LYS A 32 -0.95 -17.47 10.09
CA LYS A 32 -2.21 -18.19 9.87
C LYS A 32 -2.69 -18.01 8.44
N LEU A 33 -2.72 -19.09 7.68
CA LEU A 33 -3.25 -19.14 6.32
C LEU A 33 -4.78 -19.33 6.30
N PRO A 34 -5.50 -18.77 5.30
CA PRO A 34 -4.98 -17.83 4.30
C PRO A 34 -4.73 -16.45 4.93
N CYS A 35 -3.86 -15.65 4.31
CA CYS A 35 -3.56 -14.30 4.80
C CYS A 35 -3.08 -13.34 3.71
N PHE A 36 -3.10 -12.06 4.06
CA PHE A 36 -2.52 -10.98 3.26
C PHE A 36 -1.35 -10.33 4.00
N PHE A 37 -0.33 -9.91 3.25
CA PHE A 37 0.71 -9.00 3.72
C PHE A 37 0.60 -7.70 2.93
N ILE A 38 0.72 -6.56 3.62
CA ILE A 38 0.75 -5.24 2.99
C ILE A 38 2.13 -4.65 3.24
N THR A 39 2.85 -4.35 2.16
CA THR A 39 4.20 -3.79 2.22
C THR A 39 4.31 -2.56 1.35
N THR A 40 4.98 -1.53 1.84
CA THR A 40 5.42 -0.38 1.04
C THR A 40 6.88 -0.52 0.69
N LEU A 41 7.25 -0.27 -0.56
CA LEU A 41 8.66 -0.23 -0.95
C LEU A 41 9.28 1.06 -0.38
N GLN A 42 10.31 0.95 0.48
CA GLN A 42 11.04 2.11 1.01
C GLN A 42 11.74 2.86 -0.13
N ILE A 43 11.72 4.18 -0.09
CA ILE A 43 12.38 5.05 -1.07
C ILE A 43 13.18 6.08 -0.26
N ASP A 44 14.47 6.24 -0.61
CA ASP A 44 15.41 7.09 0.13
C ASP A 44 14.89 8.51 0.38
N GLU A 45 14.91 8.91 1.65
CA GLU A 45 13.97 9.85 2.29
C GLU A 45 14.10 11.33 1.86
N VAL A 46 15.25 11.79 1.36
CA VAL A 46 15.56 13.23 1.36
C VAL A 46 15.30 13.93 0.01
N SER A 47 15.63 13.30 -1.11
CA SER A 47 15.46 13.93 -2.44
C SER A 47 14.15 13.52 -3.13
N SER A 48 13.53 12.44 -2.66
CA SER A 48 12.45 11.75 -3.36
C SER A 48 11.05 12.16 -2.88
N LEU A 49 10.89 12.68 -1.66
CA LEU A 49 9.57 13.01 -1.09
C LEU A 49 8.75 13.91 -2.04
N LYS A 50 9.35 15.00 -2.55
CA LYS A 50 8.69 15.95 -3.46
C LYS A 50 8.30 15.33 -4.80
N ASP A 51 9.14 14.46 -5.35
CA ASP A 51 8.88 13.76 -6.62
C ASP A 51 7.94 12.57 -6.45
N PHE A 52 7.86 12.01 -5.25
CA PHE A 52 6.99 10.92 -4.85
C PHE A 52 5.54 11.36 -4.76
N TYR A 53 5.27 12.52 -4.13
CA TYR A 53 3.96 13.14 -4.18
C TYR A 53 3.49 13.42 -5.61
N ARG A 54 4.44 13.69 -6.53
CA ARG A 54 4.15 13.81 -7.97
C ARG A 54 3.89 12.47 -8.66
N ARG A 55 4.44 11.34 -8.21
CA ARG A 55 4.37 10.03 -8.92
C ARG A 55 3.43 9.00 -8.28
N GLY A 56 3.13 9.08 -6.99
CA GLY A 56 2.31 8.13 -6.22
C GLY A 56 3.12 7.18 -5.34
N ILE A 57 2.46 6.49 -4.41
CA ILE A 57 3.07 5.58 -3.41
C ILE A 57 2.95 4.12 -3.86
N PRO A 58 4.04 3.36 -4.05
CA PRO A 58 4.00 1.96 -4.43
C PRO A 58 3.67 1.07 -3.23
N PHE A 59 2.76 0.13 -3.46
CA PHE A 59 2.36 -0.91 -2.53
C PHE A 59 2.47 -2.28 -3.18
N VAL A 60 2.79 -3.25 -2.34
CA VAL A 60 2.70 -4.67 -2.64
C VAL A 60 1.75 -5.30 -1.63
N VAL A 61 0.76 -6.02 -2.14
CA VAL A 61 -0.12 -6.88 -1.35
C VAL A 61 0.16 -8.32 -1.76
N ASP A 62 0.64 -9.12 -0.82
CA ASP A 62 0.91 -10.54 -1.05
C ASP A 62 -0.19 -11.36 -0.42
N TYR A 63 -0.83 -12.22 -1.19
CA TYR A 63 -1.82 -13.17 -0.69
C TYR A 63 -1.22 -14.58 -0.65
N LEU A 64 -1.26 -15.18 0.53
CA LEU A 64 -0.87 -16.56 0.77
C LEU A 64 -2.13 -17.39 1.02
N PRO A 65 -2.51 -18.29 0.11
CA PRO A 65 -3.67 -19.16 0.28
C PRO A 65 -3.38 -20.28 1.30
N ASP A 66 -4.44 -20.91 1.79
CA ASP A 66 -4.32 -22.16 2.57
C ASP A 66 -4.22 -23.35 1.60
N ASP A 67 -2.99 -23.66 1.19
CA ASP A 67 -2.68 -24.69 0.18
C ASP A 67 -3.00 -26.13 0.62
N ARG A 68 -3.38 -26.33 1.88
CA ARG A 68 -3.91 -27.60 2.41
C ARG A 68 -5.34 -27.86 1.96
N LYS A 69 -6.06 -26.83 1.47
CA LYS A 69 -7.40 -26.99 0.92
C LYS A 69 -7.33 -27.48 -0.53
N PRO A 70 -8.15 -28.46 -0.93
CA PRO A 70 -8.10 -29.03 -2.28
C PRO A 70 -8.43 -28.02 -3.39
N ASN A 71 -9.15 -26.94 -3.08
CA ASN A 71 -9.60 -25.91 -4.01
C ASN A 71 -8.89 -24.56 -3.80
N PHE A 72 -7.71 -24.52 -3.20
CA PHE A 72 -7.00 -23.27 -2.90
C PHE A 72 -6.70 -22.40 -4.14
N MET A 73 -6.67 -23.00 -5.34
CA MET A 73 -6.53 -22.28 -6.60
C MET A 73 -7.76 -21.42 -6.93
N ASP A 74 -8.96 -21.87 -6.56
CA ASP A 74 -10.18 -21.07 -6.73
C ASP A 74 -10.11 -19.81 -5.86
N ASP A 75 -9.56 -19.92 -4.65
CA ASP A 75 -9.32 -18.78 -3.77
C ASP A 75 -8.33 -17.79 -4.41
N ILE A 76 -7.25 -18.28 -5.05
CA ILE A 76 -6.31 -17.41 -5.78
C ILE A 76 -7.01 -16.66 -6.91
N TYR A 77 -7.81 -17.36 -7.73
CA TYR A 77 -8.52 -16.73 -8.84
C TYR A 77 -9.53 -15.69 -8.35
N GLN A 78 -10.25 -16.00 -7.27
CA GLN A 78 -11.19 -15.06 -6.65
C GLN A 78 -10.49 -13.81 -6.13
N VAL A 79 -9.34 -13.95 -5.47
CA VAL A 79 -8.54 -12.81 -5.02
C VAL A 79 -8.02 -12.01 -6.21
N GLN A 80 -7.52 -12.67 -7.25
CA GLN A 80 -7.07 -12.02 -8.47
C GLN A 80 -8.18 -11.18 -9.13
N ASP A 81 -9.40 -11.73 -9.25
CA ASP A 81 -10.54 -11.02 -9.83
C ASP A 81 -10.97 -9.83 -8.96
N THR A 82 -10.95 -10.00 -7.64
CA THR A 82 -11.28 -8.97 -6.66
C THR A 82 -10.31 -7.79 -6.75
N PHE A 83 -9.01 -8.06 -6.81
CA PHE A 83 -7.98 -7.05 -7.00
C PHE A 83 -7.86 -6.58 -8.44
N GLY A 84 -8.55 -7.22 -9.39
CA GLY A 84 -8.63 -6.87 -10.80
C GLY A 84 -9.46 -5.60 -11.04
N LEU A 85 -10.54 -5.69 -11.82
CA LEU A 85 -11.32 -4.51 -12.19
C LEU A 85 -11.99 -3.75 -11.03
N PRO A 86 -12.42 -4.39 -9.92
CA PRO A 86 -13.08 -3.68 -8.81
C PRO A 86 -12.13 -2.77 -8.01
N PHE A 87 -10.86 -3.17 -7.84
CA PHE A 87 -9.89 -2.43 -7.04
C PHE A 87 -9.25 -1.26 -7.80
N ARG A 88 -10.04 -0.20 -8.06
CA ARG A 88 -9.59 1.00 -8.81
C ARG A 88 -9.35 2.24 -7.95
N GLN A 89 -9.98 2.30 -6.79
CA GLN A 89 -9.88 3.42 -5.89
C GLN A 89 -9.97 2.97 -4.44
N LEU A 90 -9.36 3.77 -3.56
CA LEU A 90 -9.52 3.70 -2.11
C LEU A 90 -10.09 5.02 -1.60
N ILE A 91 -10.78 4.97 -0.48
CA ILE A 91 -11.26 6.16 0.22
C ILE A 91 -10.42 6.33 1.48
N LEU A 92 -9.83 7.51 1.64
CA LEU A 92 -9.12 7.91 2.86
C LEU A 92 -9.61 9.30 3.26
N ASN A 93 -10.22 9.44 4.44
CA ASN A 93 -10.74 10.70 4.97
C ASN A 93 -11.62 11.45 3.94
N ASP A 94 -12.60 10.75 3.35
CA ASP A 94 -13.50 11.24 2.29
C ASP A 94 -12.82 11.63 0.96
N LYS A 95 -11.51 11.45 0.82
CA LYS A 95 -10.77 11.67 -0.42
C LYS A 95 -10.62 10.37 -1.20
N GLN A 96 -10.82 10.46 -2.51
CA GLN A 96 -10.64 9.32 -3.42
C GLN A 96 -9.18 9.24 -3.88
N LEU A 97 -8.56 8.10 -3.64
CA LEU A 97 -7.20 7.77 -4.05
C LEU A 97 -7.26 6.79 -5.22
N TRP A 98 -6.69 7.17 -6.35
CA TRP A 98 -6.71 6.34 -7.55
C TRP A 98 -5.57 5.31 -7.53
N ILE A 99 -5.92 4.07 -7.86
CA ILE A 99 -4.94 2.98 -8.02
C ILE A 99 -4.44 2.97 -9.47
N LYS A 100 -3.13 3.01 -9.65
CA LYS A 100 -2.44 3.04 -10.94
C LYS A 100 -1.42 1.92 -11.06
N ASN A 101 -1.03 1.62 -12.30
CA ASN A 101 0.05 0.69 -12.65
C ASN A 101 -0.04 -0.64 -11.90
N LYS A 102 -1.26 -1.19 -11.85
CA LYS A 102 -1.53 -2.41 -11.12
C LYS A 102 -1.08 -3.63 -11.91
N THR A 103 -0.33 -4.50 -11.24
CA THR A 103 0.17 -5.77 -11.76
C THR A 103 -0.22 -6.86 -10.78
N ILE A 104 -0.74 -7.98 -11.29
CA ILE A 104 -1.07 -9.16 -10.49
C ILE A 104 -0.33 -10.35 -11.08
N SER A 105 0.46 -11.04 -10.27
CA SER A 105 1.27 -12.18 -10.70
C SER A 105 1.29 -13.25 -9.62
N TYR A 106 1.12 -14.50 -10.01
CA TYR A 106 1.18 -15.64 -9.10
C TYR A 106 2.53 -16.38 -9.21
N ASP A 107 3.29 -16.40 -8.12
CA ASP A 107 4.47 -17.24 -7.97
C ASP A 107 4.02 -18.66 -7.57
N ARG A 108 4.20 -19.62 -8.48
CA ARG A 108 3.80 -21.02 -8.26
C ARG A 108 4.73 -21.77 -7.30
N GLU A 109 5.99 -21.37 -7.20
CA GLU A 109 6.98 -22.03 -6.36
C GLU A 109 6.79 -21.63 -4.91
N GLN A 110 6.62 -20.32 -4.67
CA GLN A 110 6.36 -19.76 -3.34
C GLN A 110 4.87 -19.83 -2.95
N LYS A 111 3.99 -20.13 -3.91
CA LYS A 111 2.53 -20.13 -3.75
C LYS A 111 1.98 -18.80 -3.24
N VAL A 112 2.49 -17.70 -3.79
CA VAL A 112 2.10 -16.33 -3.39
C VAL A 112 1.50 -15.60 -4.58
N LEU A 113 0.35 -14.94 -4.37
CA LEU A 113 -0.20 -14.00 -5.34
C LEU A 113 0.26 -12.59 -4.99
N HIS A 114 1.13 -12.04 -5.82
CA HIS A 114 1.64 -10.68 -5.68
C HIS A 114 0.74 -9.69 -6.41
N ILE A 115 0.27 -8.67 -5.69
CA ILE A 115 -0.54 -7.57 -6.22
C ILE A 115 0.23 -6.28 -5.98
N GLN A 116 0.82 -5.75 -7.05
CA GLN A 116 1.62 -4.52 -7.01
C GLN A 116 0.81 -3.38 -7.61
N PHE A 117 0.85 -2.20 -7.01
CA PHE A 117 0.16 -1.02 -7.53
C PHE A 117 0.73 0.27 -6.95
N MET A 118 0.33 1.42 -7.52
CA MET A 118 0.62 2.74 -6.98
C MET A 118 -0.65 3.48 -6.58
N LEU A 119 -0.63 4.18 -5.45
CA LEU A 119 -1.68 5.11 -5.05
C LEU A 119 -1.33 6.53 -5.48
N ASP A 120 -2.19 7.14 -6.29
CA ASP A 120 -2.09 8.54 -6.67
C ASP A 120 -2.67 9.44 -5.56
N ILE A 121 -1.79 10.20 -4.91
CA ILE A 121 -2.12 11.08 -3.77
C ILE A 121 -2.24 12.56 -4.16
N ARG A 122 -2.16 12.89 -5.46
CA ARG A 122 -2.20 14.29 -5.94
C ARG A 122 -3.48 15.05 -5.55
N GLN A 123 -4.60 14.36 -5.36
CA GLN A 123 -5.88 14.98 -4.97
C GLN A 123 -6.09 15.02 -3.46
N ALA A 124 -5.31 14.26 -2.68
CA ALA A 124 -5.47 14.20 -1.23
C ALA A 124 -4.75 15.34 -0.50
N LEU A 125 -3.91 16.08 -1.21
CA LEU A 125 -3.05 17.12 -0.67
C LEU A 125 -3.63 18.47 -1.07
N ASP A 126 -4.32 19.12 -0.13
CA ASP A 126 -4.39 20.57 -0.16
C ASP A 126 -2.99 21.07 0.19
N LEU A 127 -2.34 21.80 -0.71
CA LEU A 127 -1.04 22.40 -0.44
C LEU A 127 -1.11 23.46 0.69
N ASP A 128 -2.33 23.88 1.06
CA ASP A 128 -2.64 24.85 2.11
C ASP A 128 -2.94 24.20 3.49
N ASP A 129 -2.80 22.88 3.65
CA ASP A 129 -3.01 22.23 4.95
C ASP A 129 -1.90 22.62 5.95
N PRO A 130 -2.22 23.27 7.09
CA PRO A 130 -1.24 23.75 8.06
C PRO A 130 -0.41 22.62 8.71
N ALA A 131 -0.89 21.36 8.69
CA ALA A 131 -0.09 20.21 9.13
C ALA A 131 1.14 19.94 8.25
N MET A 132 1.18 20.51 7.03
CA MET A 132 2.36 20.50 6.14
C MET A 132 3.27 21.72 6.32
N GLN A 133 2.77 22.84 6.85
CA GLN A 133 3.61 24.02 7.10
C GLN A 133 4.57 23.82 8.27
N ASP A 134 4.18 23.02 9.26
CA ASP A 134 5.01 22.75 10.45
C ASP A 134 6.25 21.87 10.14
N LEU A 135 6.19 21.09 9.06
CA LEU A 135 7.32 20.26 8.58
C LEU A 135 8.27 21.03 7.64
N SER A 136 7.87 22.22 7.18
CA SER A 136 8.68 23.07 6.29
C SER A 136 9.64 23.98 7.05
N LEU A 137 9.53 24.05 8.39
CA LEU A 137 10.26 24.99 9.24
C LEU A 137 11.50 24.39 9.94
N GLU A 138 11.75 23.08 9.84
CA GLU A 138 12.94 22.44 10.39
C GLU A 138 14.06 22.15 9.36
N GLU A 139 14.01 22.75 8.17
CA GLU A 139 15.24 22.90 7.36
C GLU A 139 15.98 24.14 7.83
N GLY A 140 16.96 23.88 8.71
CA GLY A 140 17.77 24.87 9.39
C GLY A 140 18.27 25.99 8.49
N VAL A 141 18.01 27.19 8.98
CA VAL A 141 18.81 28.39 8.76
C VAL A 141 20.29 28.01 8.77
N LYS A 142 20.95 28.04 7.60
CA LYS A 142 22.36 28.36 7.55
C LYS A 142 22.45 29.85 7.30
N GLU A 143 22.71 30.56 8.39
CA GLU A 143 23.16 31.95 8.41
C GLU A 143 24.33 32.14 7.44
N ASP A 144 24.33 33.32 6.81
CA ASP A 144 25.42 33.89 6.05
C ASP A 144 26.76 33.81 6.79
N GLU A 145 27.85 33.51 6.09
CA GLU A 145 29.13 34.18 6.38
C GLU A 145 29.78 34.65 5.08
N HIS A 146 29.83 35.98 4.98
CA HIS A 146 30.71 36.76 4.14
C HIS A 146 32.18 36.47 4.44
N GLU A 147 33.02 36.37 3.41
CA GLU A 147 34.25 37.18 3.21
C GLU A 147 34.82 36.99 1.79
#